data_AF-A0A952PAT0-F1
#
_entry.id   AF-A0A952PAT0-F1
#
_cell.length_a   1.000
_cell.length_b   1.000
_cell.length_c   1.000
_cell.angle_alpha   90.00
_cell.angle_beta   90.00
_cell.angle_gamma   90.00
#
_symmetry.space_group_name_H-M   'P 1'
#
loop_
_entity.id
_entity.type
_entity.pdbx_description
1 polymer ?
#
loop_
_entity_poly.entity_id
_entity_poly.type
_entity_poly.pdbx_seq_one_letter_code
_entity_poly.pdbx_strand_id
1 'polypeptide(L)'
;MNRFSLKKRIIPIIFGIGLVMTFSSSNLSAQCSMMKGHENHSGHSDNKKHNSNDSDTTIIRKGIIDVYELDSDKDGYVYQDQMHWNVISDKAADCPICGMKLEKVKIKDAIRNLKQNDFEVKE
;
A
#
# COMPACT_ATOMS: atom_id res chain seq x y z
N MET A 1 -2.53 30.50 37.41
CA MET A 1 -1.98 29.15 37.67
C MET A 1 -2.52 28.63 38.99
N ASN A 2 -3.54 27.75 38.98
CA ASN A 2 -4.04 27.11 40.21
C ASN A 2 -3.80 25.61 40.12
N ARG A 3 -2.81 25.15 40.89
CA ARG A 3 -2.43 23.74 41.04
C ARG A 3 -3.30 23.16 42.16
N PHE A 4 -4.20 22.24 41.83
CA PHE A 4 -5.01 21.53 42.81
C PHE A 4 -4.53 20.09 42.93
N SER A 5 -3.73 19.83 43.96
CA SER A 5 -3.34 18.51 44.44
C SER A 5 -4.53 17.77 45.03
N LEU A 6 -4.95 16.65 44.43
CA LEU A 6 -5.92 15.73 45.05
C LEU A 6 -5.24 14.47 45.59
N LYS A 7 -4.97 14.57 46.90
CA LYS A 7 -5.00 13.57 47.97
C LYS A 7 -5.20 12.09 47.58
N LYS A 8 -4.20 11.31 48.03
CA LYS A 8 -4.19 9.86 48.26
C LYS A 8 -5.52 9.37 48.84
N ARG A 9 -6.12 8.35 48.21
CA ARG A 9 -7.18 7.51 48.79
C ARG A 9 -6.70 6.06 48.74
N ILE A 10 -6.34 5.57 49.91
CA ILE A 10 -6.18 4.14 50.25
C ILE A 10 -7.59 3.61 50.57
N ILE A 11 -7.77 2.27 50.53
CA ILE A 11 -8.83 1.41 51.17
C ILE A 11 -9.54 0.51 50.11
N PRO A 12 -9.88 -0.77 50.35
CA PRO A 12 -9.22 -1.86 51.11
C PRO A 12 -9.15 -3.19 50.32
N ILE A 13 -8.52 -4.19 50.92
CA ILE A 13 -8.44 -5.61 50.53
C ILE A 13 -9.84 -6.24 50.46
N ILE A 14 -10.18 -6.86 49.32
CA ILE A 14 -11.33 -7.77 49.19
C ILE A 14 -10.80 -9.19 49.06
N PHE A 15 -10.93 -9.93 50.17
CA PHE A 15 -10.95 -11.39 50.22
C PHE A 15 -12.16 -11.88 49.41
N GLY A 16 -11.99 -12.76 48.43
CA GLY A 16 -13.11 -13.20 47.60
C GLY A 16 -12.76 -14.31 46.62
N ILE A 17 -12.75 -15.53 47.15
CA ILE A 17 -12.83 -16.84 46.50
C ILE A 17 -13.59 -16.80 45.17
N GLY A 18 -13.03 -17.36 44.09
CA GLY A 18 -13.82 -17.62 42.89
C GLY A 18 -13.05 -18.06 41.65
N LEU A 19 -13.09 -19.37 41.41
CA LEU A 19 -13.04 -20.00 40.09
C LEU A 19 -11.67 -20.11 39.39
N VAL A 20 -10.96 -21.18 39.74
CA VAL A 20 -9.96 -21.81 38.88
C VAL A 20 -10.68 -22.31 37.62
N MET A 21 -10.61 -21.56 36.52
CA MET A 21 -10.89 -22.12 35.20
C MET A 21 -9.69 -22.99 34.82
N THR A 22 -9.84 -24.30 34.97
CA THR A 22 -8.94 -25.26 34.33
C THR A 22 -9.08 -25.10 32.83
N PHE A 23 -8.16 -24.36 32.21
CA PHE A 23 -7.99 -24.38 30.76
C PHE A 23 -7.56 -25.80 30.40
N SER A 24 -8.48 -26.58 29.84
CA SER A 24 -8.15 -27.87 29.22
C SER A 24 -7.26 -27.57 28.02
N SER A 25 -5.96 -27.82 28.19
CA SER A 25 -4.96 -27.76 27.13
C SER A 25 -5.20 -28.91 26.14
N SER A 26 -5.98 -28.67 25.09
CA SER A 26 -5.90 -29.49 23.88
C SER A 26 -4.56 -29.18 23.20
N ASN A 27 -3.58 -30.04 23.46
CA ASN A 27 -2.34 -30.14 22.69
C ASN A 27 -2.71 -30.57 21.26
N LEU A 28 -2.77 -29.62 20.32
CA LEU A 28 -2.67 -29.95 18.90
C LEU A 28 -1.17 -30.06 18.56
N SER A 29 -0.63 -31.23 18.80
CA SER A 29 0.68 -31.61 18.30
C SER A 29 0.61 -31.84 16.79
N ALA A 30 1.68 -31.41 16.14
CA ALA A 30 2.13 -31.77 14.79
C ALA A 30 1.50 -30.98 13.63
N GLN A 31 2.26 -30.48 12.66
CA GLN A 31 3.70 -30.48 12.43
C GLN A 31 3.91 -29.44 11.32
N CYS A 32 4.82 -28.48 11.53
CA CYS A 32 5.42 -27.77 10.40
C CYS A 32 6.39 -28.73 9.72
N SER A 33 6.26 -28.93 8.40
CA SER A 33 7.38 -29.27 7.52
C SER A 33 7.07 -28.99 6.05
N MET A 34 7.78 -27.98 5.54
CA MET A 34 8.48 -27.92 4.25
C MET A 34 7.71 -27.58 2.96
N MET A 35 7.92 -26.32 2.55
CA MET A 35 8.40 -25.86 1.23
C MET A 35 7.97 -26.70 0.01
N LYS A 36 7.01 -26.19 -0.76
CA LYS A 36 6.82 -26.57 -2.16
C LYS A 36 7.12 -25.35 -3.02
N GLY A 37 8.23 -25.41 -3.74
CA GLY A 37 8.79 -24.32 -4.52
C GLY A 37 7.82 -23.78 -5.56
N HIS A 38 7.85 -22.46 -5.73
CA HIS A 38 7.33 -21.80 -6.90
C HIS A 38 8.51 -21.47 -7.82
N GLU A 39 8.84 -22.38 -8.73
CA GLU A 39 9.80 -22.09 -9.80
C GLU A 39 9.29 -22.73 -11.08
N ASN A 40 8.45 -21.99 -11.81
CA ASN A 40 8.20 -22.15 -13.24
C ASN A 40 7.60 -20.84 -13.76
N HIS A 41 8.42 -19.80 -13.83
CA HIS A 41 8.15 -18.69 -14.74
C HIS A 41 9.16 -18.80 -15.86
N SER A 42 8.73 -19.48 -16.94
CA SER A 42 9.40 -19.49 -18.22
C SER A 42 9.69 -18.05 -18.62
N GLY A 43 10.98 -17.74 -18.80
CA GLY A 43 11.42 -16.43 -19.28
C GLY A 43 10.64 -16.05 -20.53
N HIS A 44 9.86 -14.98 -20.41
CA HIS A 44 9.28 -14.35 -21.59
C HIS A 44 10.42 -13.72 -22.38
N SER A 45 10.56 -14.20 -23.61
CA SER A 45 11.40 -13.62 -24.65
C SER A 45 10.89 -12.22 -24.99
N ASP A 46 11.46 -11.20 -24.36
CA ASP A 46 11.25 -9.80 -24.76
C ASP A 46 12.09 -9.48 -25.99
N ASN A 47 11.62 -9.96 -27.14
CA ASN A 47 11.94 -9.34 -28.40
C ASN A 47 10.65 -9.00 -29.15
N LYS A 48 10.06 -7.88 -28.74
CA LYS A 48 9.10 -7.17 -29.57
C LYS A 48 9.27 -5.67 -29.36
N LYS A 49 10.13 -5.08 -30.18
CA LYS A 49 9.93 -3.71 -30.67
C LYS A 49 8.55 -3.66 -31.33
N HIS A 50 7.51 -3.33 -30.56
CA HIS A 50 6.29 -2.79 -31.12
C HIS A 50 6.45 -1.29 -31.23
N ASN A 51 6.87 -0.89 -32.43
CA ASN A 51 6.56 0.42 -32.94
C ASN A 51 5.11 0.34 -33.44
N SER A 52 4.16 0.72 -32.58
CA SER A 52 2.78 0.90 -32.96
C SER A 52 2.30 2.20 -32.34
N ASN A 53 2.37 3.25 -33.15
CA ASN A 53 1.55 4.45 -33.12
C ASN A 53 1.59 5.22 -31.79
N ASP A 54 2.42 6.27 -31.84
CA ASP A 54 2.34 7.52 -31.09
C ASP A 54 0.88 7.98 -30.89
N SER A 55 0.24 7.45 -29.85
CA SER A 55 -0.98 7.98 -29.27
C SER A 55 -0.72 8.13 -27.77
N ASP A 56 -0.24 9.31 -27.40
CA ASP A 56 -0.11 9.85 -26.05
C ASP A 56 0.64 8.99 -25.02
N THR A 57 1.92 8.69 -25.28
CA THR A 57 2.85 8.13 -24.28
C THR A 57 3.18 9.06 -23.11
N THR A 58 2.55 10.23 -23.02
CA THR A 58 2.88 11.32 -22.08
C THR A 58 2.65 10.96 -20.60
N ILE A 59 1.69 10.08 -20.29
CA ILE A 59 1.32 9.78 -18.90
C ILE A 59 2.04 8.56 -18.30
N ILE A 60 2.78 7.78 -19.10
CA ILE A 60 3.58 6.65 -18.61
C ILE A 60 4.92 7.19 -18.11
N ARG A 61 5.17 7.15 -16.81
CA ARG A 61 6.37 7.74 -16.22
C ARG A 61 7.55 6.76 -16.31
N LYS A 62 8.78 7.23 -16.18
CA LYS A 62 9.97 6.35 -16.24
C LYS A 62 11.04 6.91 -15.34
N GLY A 63 11.82 6.02 -14.72
CA GLY A 63 12.85 6.40 -13.75
C GLY A 63 12.25 6.93 -12.45
N ILE A 64 12.92 7.92 -11.87
CA ILE A 64 12.47 8.57 -10.63
C ILE A 64 11.24 9.43 -10.91
N ILE A 65 10.11 9.08 -10.30
CA ILE A 65 8.84 9.76 -10.50
C ILE A 65 8.69 10.86 -9.44
N ASP A 66 8.57 12.11 -9.86
CA ASP A 66 8.10 13.18 -8.97
C ASP A 66 6.58 13.28 -9.10
N VAL A 67 5.85 12.92 -8.04
CA VAL A 67 4.38 12.97 -8.03
C VAL A 67 3.87 14.37 -7.71
N TYR A 68 4.63 15.17 -6.97
CA TYR A 68 4.24 16.53 -6.58
C TYR A 68 4.28 17.50 -7.76
N GLU A 69 5.23 17.33 -8.67
CA GLU A 69 5.32 18.12 -9.90
C GLU A 69 4.14 17.88 -10.86
N LEU A 70 3.34 16.83 -10.63
CA LEU A 70 2.23 16.44 -11.52
C LEU A 70 0.94 17.12 -11.14
N ASP A 71 0.79 17.46 -9.86
CA ASP A 71 -0.33 18.21 -9.34
C ASP A 71 -0.21 19.68 -9.76
N SER A 72 -0.61 19.96 -11.01
CA SER A 72 -0.52 21.28 -11.63
C SER A 72 -1.49 22.27 -10.99
N ASP A 73 -2.64 21.80 -10.51
CA ASP A 73 -3.68 22.60 -9.85
C ASP A 73 -3.49 22.71 -8.32
N LYS A 74 -2.54 21.98 -7.74
CA LYS A 74 -2.19 21.98 -6.31
C LYS A 74 -3.35 21.58 -5.42
N ASP A 75 -4.20 20.68 -5.91
CA ASP A 75 -5.38 20.20 -5.17
C ASP A 75 -5.04 19.04 -4.22
N GLY A 76 -3.82 18.48 -4.32
CA GLY A 76 -3.33 17.36 -3.53
C GLY A 76 -3.71 15.99 -4.08
N TYR A 77 -4.22 15.92 -5.31
CA TYR A 77 -4.66 14.70 -5.97
C TYR A 77 -4.00 14.53 -7.35
N VAL A 78 -3.95 13.28 -7.78
CA VAL A 78 -3.53 12.88 -9.13
C VAL A 78 -4.42 11.75 -9.61
N TYR A 79 -4.43 11.50 -10.90
CA TYR A 79 -5.12 10.37 -11.51
C TYR A 79 -4.12 9.24 -11.74
N GLN A 80 -4.38 8.05 -11.18
CA GLN A 80 -3.49 6.89 -11.25
C GLN A 80 -4.25 5.64 -11.70
N ASP A 81 -3.60 4.78 -12.48
CA ASP A 81 -4.15 3.47 -12.85
C ASP A 81 -3.97 2.46 -11.72
N GLN A 82 -4.97 1.61 -11.49
CA GLN A 82 -4.96 0.59 -10.43
C GLN A 82 -4.23 -0.71 -10.83
N MET A 83 -3.84 -0.85 -12.11
CA MET A 83 -3.10 -2.03 -12.61
C MET A 83 -1.67 -1.67 -13.05
N HIS A 84 -1.49 -0.48 -13.61
CA HIS A 84 -0.22 0.02 -14.14
C HIS A 84 0.19 1.26 -13.34
N TRP A 85 0.74 1.05 -12.14
CA TRP A 85 1.02 2.13 -11.16
C TRP A 85 1.84 3.31 -11.67
N ASN A 86 2.64 3.06 -12.70
CA ASN A 86 3.48 4.04 -13.40
C ASN A 86 2.71 4.98 -14.36
N VAL A 87 1.41 4.76 -14.55
CA VAL A 87 0.54 5.59 -15.37
C VAL A 87 -0.13 6.62 -14.47
N ILE A 88 0.36 7.86 -14.53
CA ILE A 88 -0.08 8.95 -13.67
C ILE A 88 -0.31 10.22 -14.49
N SER A 89 -1.41 10.92 -14.22
CA SER A 89 -1.85 12.12 -14.91
C SER A 89 -2.36 13.17 -13.92
N ASP A 90 -2.24 14.45 -14.28
CA ASP A 90 -2.87 15.57 -13.56
C ASP A 90 -4.39 15.62 -13.81
N LYS A 91 -4.82 15.09 -14.96
CA LYS A 91 -6.22 15.10 -15.41
C LYS A 91 -6.78 13.70 -15.56
N ALA A 92 -8.11 13.62 -15.54
CA ALA A 92 -8.84 12.42 -15.90
C ALA A 92 -8.46 11.97 -17.33
N ALA A 93 -7.95 10.75 -17.43
CA ALA A 93 -7.53 10.14 -18.68
C ALA A 93 -7.83 8.63 -18.63
N ASP A 94 -7.67 7.97 -19.78
CA ASP A 94 -7.72 6.52 -19.88
C ASP A 94 -6.28 5.97 -19.94
N CYS A 95 -6.02 4.86 -19.28
CA CYS A 95 -4.73 4.19 -19.27
C CYS A 95 -4.41 3.66 -20.68
N PRO A 96 -3.27 4.03 -21.29
CA PRO A 96 -2.92 3.60 -22.65
C PRO A 96 -2.57 2.12 -22.73
N ILE A 97 -2.39 1.45 -21.60
CA ILE A 97 -1.99 0.03 -21.52
C ILE A 97 -3.21 -0.88 -21.44
N CYS A 98 -4.19 -0.57 -20.57
CA CYS A 98 -5.40 -1.39 -20.38
C CYS A 98 -6.70 -0.75 -20.83
N GLY A 99 -6.71 0.53 -21.19
CA GLY A 99 -7.89 1.29 -21.60
C GLY A 99 -8.84 1.66 -20.45
N MET A 100 -8.50 1.38 -19.19
CA MET A 100 -9.33 1.74 -18.05
C MET A 100 -9.18 3.21 -17.66
N LYS A 101 -10.21 3.78 -17.04
CA LYS A 101 -10.16 5.14 -16.49
C LYS A 101 -9.22 5.20 -15.30
N LEU A 102 -8.35 6.21 -15.27
CA LEU A 102 -7.54 6.51 -14.11
C LEU A 102 -8.42 6.95 -12.93
N GLU A 103 -8.06 6.54 -11.72
CA GLU A 103 -8.77 6.89 -10.50
C GLU A 103 -8.13 8.12 -9.83
N LYS A 104 -8.96 9.03 -9.33
CA LYS A 104 -8.49 10.19 -8.57
C LYS A 104 -8.04 9.73 -7.18
N VAL A 105 -6.74 9.81 -6.91
CA VAL A 105 -6.11 9.40 -5.65
C VAL A 105 -5.34 10.58 -5.05
N LYS A 106 -5.13 10.55 -3.73
CA LYS A 106 -4.28 11.57 -3.07
C LYS A 106 -2.83 11.33 -3.45
N ILE A 107 -2.02 12.39 -3.56
CA ILE A 107 -0.58 12.28 -3.85
C ILE A 107 0.11 11.28 -2.92
N LYS A 108 -0.17 11.34 -1.62
CA LYS A 108 0.39 10.41 -0.63
C LYS A 108 0.07 8.94 -0.92
N ASP A 109 -1.14 8.67 -1.42
CA ASP A 109 -1.60 7.32 -1.72
C ASP A 109 -0.97 6.86 -3.03
N ALA A 110 -0.85 7.74 -4.04
CA ALA A 110 -0.12 7.47 -5.27
C ALA A 110 1.37 7.14 -5.03
N ILE A 111 2.05 7.93 -4.18
CA ILE A 111 3.44 7.67 -3.78
C ILE A 111 3.56 6.32 -3.07
N ARG A 112 2.63 6.01 -2.16
CA ARG A 112 2.62 4.70 -1.48
C ARG A 112 2.45 3.57 -2.48
N ASN A 113 1.50 3.69 -3.42
CA ASN A 113 1.26 2.67 -4.44
C ASN A 113 2.49 2.45 -5.32
N LEU A 114 3.18 3.52 -5.71
CA LEU A 114 4.44 3.45 -6.45
C LEU A 114 5.53 2.71 -5.66
N LYS A 115 5.79 3.12 -4.41
CA LYS A 115 6.79 2.49 -3.53
C LYS A 115 6.48 1.02 -3.25
N GLN A 116 5.20 0.65 -3.14
CA GLN A 116 4.75 -0.74 -2.94
C GLN A 116 4.94 -1.64 -4.17
N ASN A 117 5.10 -1.05 -5.35
CA ASN A 117 5.28 -1.76 -6.61
C ASN A 117 6.67 -1.47 -7.21
N ASP A 118 7.66 -1.24 -6.35
CA ASP A 118 9.08 -1.11 -6.70
C ASP A 118 9.41 0.03 -7.67
N PHE A 119 8.62 1.11 -7.69
CA PHE A 119 8.95 2.33 -8.42
C PHE A 119 9.75 3.30 -7.56
N GLU A 120 10.76 3.93 -8.17
CA GLU A 120 11.52 5.01 -7.55
C GLU A 120 10.72 6.30 -7.57
N VAL A 121 10.57 6.94 -6.40
CA VAL A 121 9.79 8.17 -6.23
C VAL A 121 10.66 9.23 -5.58
N LYS A 122 10.62 10.46 -6.10
CA LYS A 122 11.28 11.62 -5.50
C LYS A 122 10.56 11.99 -4.20
N GLU A 123 11.33 12.10 -3.12
CA GLU A 123 10.84 12.49 -1.79
C GLU A 123 10.64 13.99 -1.64
#